data_AF-A0A1I2CX91-F1
#
_entry.id   AF-A0A1I2CX91-F1
#
_cell.length_a   1.000
_cell.length_b   1.000
_cell.length_c   1.000
_cell.angle_alpha   90.00
_cell.angle_beta   90.00
_cell.angle_gamma   90.00
#
_symmetry.space_group_name_H-M   'P 1'
#
loop_
_entity.id
_entity.type
_entity.pdbx_description
1 polymer ?
#
loop_
_entity_poly.entity_id
_entity_poly.type
_entity_poly.pdbx_seq_one_letter_code
_entity_poly.pdbx_strand_id
1 'polypeptide(L)'
;MYGDGAIVVVPAFGHTPGSVIVFVTLPGERRYAFPGDLVWQLEGVTERAERAWLLRALADADAEGVRENLLRVAAIAARFPEIALVPAHDARSFAALPWL
;
A
#
# COMPACT_ATOMS: atom_id res chain seq x y z
N MET A 1 -21.05 -3.57 1.70
CA MET A 1 -20.34 -2.31 1.38
C MET A 1 -20.39 -1.42 2.60
N TYR A 2 -19.26 -0.80 2.96
CA TYR A 2 -19.27 0.40 3.79
C TYR A 2 -19.94 1.50 2.94
N GLY A 3 -21.21 1.79 3.25
CA GLY A 3 -22.13 2.50 2.32
C GLY A 3 -21.87 4.00 2.17
N ASP A 4 -20.98 4.55 2.99
CA ASP A 4 -20.60 5.96 3.02
C ASP A 4 -19.29 6.24 2.29
N GLY A 5 -18.62 5.21 1.75
CA GLY A 5 -17.33 5.35 1.07
C GLY A 5 -16.16 5.64 2.01
N ALA A 6 -16.34 5.56 3.33
CA ALA A 6 -15.27 5.78 4.29
C ALA A 6 -14.18 4.70 4.20
N ILE A 7 -14.53 3.50 3.75
CA ILE A 7 -13.61 2.39 3.54
C ILE A 7 -13.83 1.81 2.14
N VAL A 8 -12.77 1.78 1.34
CA VAL A 8 -12.76 1.16 0.02
C VAL A 8 -11.67 0.09 -0.01
N VAL A 9 -12.05 -1.14 -0.34
CA VAL A 9 -11.11 -2.28 -0.44
C VAL A 9 -10.94 -2.61 -1.91
N VAL A 10 -9.70 -2.57 -2.40
CA VAL A 10 -9.36 -2.80 -3.80
C VAL A 10 -8.46 -4.03 -3.91
N PRO A 11 -8.76 -4.99 -4.81
CA PRO A 11 -7.87 -6.10 -5.07
C PRO A 11 -6.48 -5.63 -5.52
N ALA A 12 -5.44 -6.23 -4.95
CA ALA A 12 -4.05 -5.89 -5.22
C ALA A 12 -3.19 -7.15 -5.18
N PHE A 13 -3.51 -8.08 -6.09
CA PHE A 13 -2.89 -9.40 -6.17
C PHE A 13 -1.38 -9.34 -6.41
N GLY A 14 -0.69 -10.42 -6.11
CA GLY A 14 0.74 -10.55 -6.36
C GLY A 14 1.43 -11.16 -5.16
N HIS A 15 1.48 -10.42 -4.05
CA HIS A 15 2.12 -10.92 -2.82
C HIS A 15 1.41 -12.19 -2.33
N THR A 16 0.09 -12.11 -2.22
CA THR A 16 -0.80 -13.27 -2.13
C THR A 16 -1.91 -13.20 -3.18
N PRO A 17 -2.55 -14.33 -3.55
CA PRO A 17 -3.70 -14.33 -4.47
C PRO A 17 -4.90 -13.50 -3.97
N GLY A 18 -4.98 -13.24 -2.66
CA GLY A 18 -6.06 -12.47 -2.02
C GLY A 18 -5.63 -11.12 -1.48
N SER A 19 -4.46 -10.62 -1.86
CA SER A 19 -3.95 -9.33 -1.39
C SER A 19 -4.87 -8.18 -1.80
N VAL A 20 -5.00 -7.19 -0.92
CA VAL A 20 -5.86 -6.01 -1.10
C VAL A 20 -5.15 -4.75 -0.60
N ILE A 21 -5.55 -3.60 -1.15
CA ILE A 21 -5.27 -2.28 -0.57
C ILE A 21 -6.56 -1.79 0.10
N VAL A 22 -6.45 -1.29 1.32
CA VAL A 22 -7.56 -0.65 2.03
C VAL A 22 -7.35 0.86 2.03
N PHE A 23 -8.30 1.60 1.46
CA PHE A 23 -8.35 3.05 1.54
C PHE A 23 -9.30 3.46 2.65
N VAL A 24 -8.89 4.39 3.49
CA VAL A 24 -9.69 4.92 4.60
C VAL A 24 -9.79 6.43 4.47
N THR A 25 -11.01 6.96 4.51
CA THR A 25 -11.30 8.39 4.56
C THR A 25 -11.88 8.72 5.93
N LEU A 26 -11.19 9.57 6.68
CA LEU A 26 -11.68 10.08 7.96
C LEU A 26 -12.46 11.39 7.77
N PRO A 27 -13.31 11.77 8.74
CA PRO A 27 -13.84 13.13 8.81
C PRO A 27 -12.71 14.18 8.75
N GLY A 28 -12.94 15.28 8.03
CA GLY A 28 -11.93 16.33 7.83
C GLY A 28 -10.90 16.00 6.74
N GLU A 29 -11.29 15.20 5.74
CA GLU A 29 -10.55 14.93 4.49
C GLU A 29 -9.21 14.19 4.63
N ARG A 30 -8.81 13.74 5.82
CA ARG A 30 -7.62 12.87 5.96
C ARG A 30 -7.87 11.53 5.31
N ARG A 31 -6.95 11.10 4.44
CA ARG A 31 -7.05 9.86 3.67
C ARG A 31 -5.82 9.01 3.90
N TYR A 32 -6.02 7.71 4.00
CA TYR A 32 -4.95 6.72 4.17
C TYR A 32 -5.09 5.62 3.13
N ALA A 33 -3.95 5.07 2.70
CA ALA A 33 -3.88 3.85 1.94
C ALA A 33 -3.02 2.82 2.70
N PHE A 34 -3.60 1.65 2.97
CA PHE A 34 -2.95 0.52 3.64
C PHE A 34 -2.74 -0.59 2.60
N PRO A 35 -1.56 -0.68 1.98
CA PRO A 35 -1.29 -1.65 0.91
C PRO A 35 -0.96 -3.06 1.42
N GLY A 36 -0.86 -3.26 2.74
CA GLY A 36 -0.37 -4.52 3.30
C GLY A 36 1.07 -4.80 2.85
N ASP A 37 1.38 -6.08 2.64
CA ASP A 37 2.73 -6.54 2.28
C ASP A 37 3.11 -6.30 0.81
N LEU A 38 2.17 -5.81 -0.01
CA LEU A 38 2.48 -5.32 -1.35
C LEU A 38 3.59 -4.26 -1.31
N VAL A 39 3.60 -3.40 -0.28
CA VAL A 39 4.66 -2.42 -0.04
C VAL A 39 5.33 -2.75 1.30
N TRP A 40 6.61 -3.14 1.28
CA TRP A 40 7.37 -3.38 2.53
C TRP A 40 7.59 -2.06 3.28
N GLN A 41 8.21 -1.11 2.58
CA GLN A 41 8.62 0.18 3.10
C GLN A 41 8.33 1.26 2.08
N LEU A 42 8.27 2.53 2.53
CA LEU A 42 7.90 3.64 1.66
C LEU A 42 8.84 3.80 0.46
N GLU A 43 10.12 3.47 0.63
CA GLU A 43 11.16 3.47 -0.40
C GLU A 43 10.83 2.56 -1.59
N GLY A 44 10.06 1.49 -1.36
CA GLY A 44 9.57 0.63 -2.44
C GLY A 44 8.65 1.36 -3.43
N VAL A 45 8.08 2.49 -3.00
CA VAL A 45 7.21 3.34 -3.80
C VAL A 45 7.92 4.62 -4.23
N THR A 46 8.59 5.32 -3.30
CA THR A 46 9.21 6.63 -3.59
C THR A 46 10.49 6.51 -4.40
N GLU A 47 11.29 5.49 -4.14
CA GLU A 47 12.59 5.25 -4.79
C GLU A 47 12.53 4.10 -5.80
N ARG A 48 11.39 3.40 -5.85
CA ARG A 48 11.22 2.12 -6.57
C ARG A 48 12.23 1.07 -6.09
N ALA A 49 12.59 1.12 -4.81
CA ALA A 49 13.52 0.17 -4.21
C ALA A 49 12.85 -1.22 -4.13
N GLU A 50 13.29 -2.14 -4.99
CA GLU A 50 12.81 -3.52 -4.91
C GLU A 50 13.46 -4.24 -3.71
N ARG A 51 12.69 -5.13 -3.06
CA ARG A 51 13.24 -6.08 -2.08
C ARG A 51 14.33 -6.92 -2.79
N ALA A 52 15.33 -7.41 -2.03
CA ALA A 52 16.34 -8.32 -2.57
C ALA A 52 15.67 -9.49 -3.33
N TRP A 53 16.16 -9.77 -4.54
CA TRP A 53 15.52 -10.68 -5.50
C TRP A 53 15.13 -12.05 -4.90
N LEU A 54 15.98 -12.60 -4.03
CA LEU A 54 15.75 -13.90 -3.38
C LEU A 54 14.55 -13.87 -2.43
N LEU A 55 14.33 -12.76 -1.72
CA LEU A 55 13.18 -12.60 -0.84
C LEU A 55 11.87 -12.51 -1.66
N ARG A 56 11.90 -11.83 -2.80
CA ARG A 56 10.73 -11.73 -3.70
C ARG A 56 10.34 -13.07 -4.29
N ALA A 57 11.34 -13.81 -4.80
CA ALA A 57 11.13 -15.11 -5.42
C ALA A 57 10.54 -16.16 -4.44
N LEU A 58 10.75 -16.00 -3.14
CA LEU A 58 10.26 -16.90 -2.11
C LEU A 58 8.97 -16.42 -1.44
N ALA A 59 8.71 -15.11 -1.40
CA ALA A 59 7.60 -14.53 -0.65
C ALA A 59 6.38 -14.17 -1.50
N ASP A 60 6.57 -13.87 -2.80
CA ASP A 60 5.48 -13.41 -3.67
C ASP A 60 4.90 -14.56 -4.48
N ALA A 61 3.57 -14.68 -4.51
CA ALA A 61 2.87 -15.65 -5.36
C ALA A 61 2.97 -15.28 -6.86
N ASP A 62 3.04 -13.98 -7.18
CA ASP A 62 3.27 -13.43 -8.50
C ASP A 62 4.09 -12.13 -8.41
N ALA A 63 5.39 -12.25 -8.64
CA ALA A 63 6.35 -11.15 -8.52
C ALA A 63 6.16 -10.05 -9.59
N GLU A 64 5.57 -10.37 -10.75
CA GLU A 64 5.31 -9.38 -11.80
C GLU A 64 4.02 -8.61 -11.47
N GLY A 65 2.98 -9.28 -10.97
CA GLY A 65 1.80 -8.63 -10.41
C GLY A 65 2.13 -7.68 -9.25
N VAL A 66 3.05 -8.06 -8.36
CA VAL A 66 3.57 -7.16 -7.31
C VAL A 66 4.20 -5.91 -7.94
N ARG A 67 5.02 -6.08 -8.98
CA ARG A 67 5.68 -4.95 -9.64
C ARG A 67 4.69 -3.99 -10.28
N GLU A 68 3.72 -4.53 -11.01
CA GLU A 68 2.69 -3.74 -11.65
C GLU A 68 1.89 -2.93 -10.61
N ASN A 69 1.53 -3.57 -9.50
CA ASN A 69 0.83 -2.91 -8.40
C ASN A 69 1.69 -1.88 -7.67
N LEU A 70 3.00 -2.10 -7.50
CA LEU A 70 3.91 -1.08 -6.98
C LEU A 70 3.94 0.17 -7.87
N LEU A 71 3.94 0.00 -9.19
CA LEU A 71 3.88 1.13 -10.13
C LEU A 71 2.54 1.88 -10.03
N ARG A 72 1.42 1.16 -9.88
CA ARG A 72 0.10 1.78 -9.65
C ARG A 72 0.07 2.56 -8.35
N VAL A 73 0.59 1.99 -7.26
CA VAL A 73 0.68 2.67 -5.95
C VAL A 73 1.56 3.92 -6.04
N ALA A 74 2.70 3.84 -6.73
CA ALA A 74 3.55 5.02 -6.98
C ALA A 74 2.83 6.11 -7.77
N ALA A 75 2.05 5.74 -8.80
CA ALA A 75 1.25 6.68 -9.56
C ALA A 75 0.15 7.34 -8.70
N ILE A 76 -0.50 6.57 -7.81
CA ILE A 76 -1.49 7.08 -6.85
C ILE A 76 -0.84 8.06 -5.89
N ALA A 77 0.29 7.68 -5.27
CA ALA A 77 1.01 8.53 -4.32
C ALA A 77 1.48 9.85 -4.95
N ALA A 78 1.92 9.81 -6.22
CA ALA A 78 2.30 11.02 -6.95
C ALA A 78 1.10 11.91 -7.33
N ARG A 79 -0.05 11.29 -7.65
CA ARG A 79 -1.24 12.02 -8.08
C ARG A 79 -2.06 12.59 -6.92
N PHE A 80 -2.06 11.91 -5.78
CA PHE A 80 -2.85 12.23 -4.60
C PHE A 80 -1.95 12.30 -3.36
N PRO A 81 -1.09 13.34 -3.27
CA PRO A 81 -0.16 13.50 -2.14
C PRO A 81 -0.87 13.69 -0.79
N GLU A 82 -2.17 13.99 -0.78
CA GLU A 82 -3.00 14.05 0.41
C GLU A 82 -3.33 12.67 1.02
N ILE A 83 -3.08 11.58 0.28
CA ILE A 83 -3.28 10.21 0.79
C ILE A 83 -1.99 9.75 1.48
N ALA A 84 -2.06 9.57 2.79
CA ALA A 84 -0.96 9.00 3.55
C ALA A 84 -0.85 7.49 3.28
N LEU A 85 0.24 7.07 2.64
CA LEU A 85 0.55 5.66 2.43
C LEU A 85 1.17 5.06 3.70
N VAL A 86 0.63 3.94 4.16
CA VAL A 86 1.06 3.26 5.40
C VAL A 86 1.45 1.81 5.11
N PRO A 87 2.69 1.56 4.62
CA PRO A 87 3.23 0.21 4.40
C PRO A 87 3.23 -0.67 5.65
N ALA A 88 3.03 -1.98 5.49
CA ALA A 88 2.87 -2.92 6.61
C ALA A 88 4.10 -3.03 7.52
N HIS A 89 5.29 -2.71 7.01
CA HIS A 89 6.55 -2.92 7.69
C HIS A 89 7.43 -1.64 7.71
N ASP A 90 6.80 -0.46 7.68
CA ASP A 90 7.48 0.81 7.85
C ASP A 90 7.04 1.50 9.15
N ALA A 91 7.81 1.32 10.22
CA ALA A 91 7.52 1.91 11.53
C ALA A 91 7.33 3.44 11.50
N ARG A 92 7.98 4.15 10.56
CA ARG A 92 7.85 5.62 10.43
C ARG A 92 6.47 5.98 9.91
N SER A 93 5.92 5.17 9.01
CA SER A 93 4.59 5.41 8.45
C SER A 93 3.48 5.22 9.49
N PHE A 94 3.65 4.30 10.45
CA PHE A 94 2.73 4.14 11.58
C PHE A 94 2.71 5.35 12.50
N ALA A 95 3.82 6.08 12.64
CA ALA A 95 3.86 7.31 13.45
C ALA A 95 2.96 8.43 12.90
N ALA A 96 2.55 8.34 11.63
CA ALA A 96 1.60 9.28 11.02
C ALA A 96 0.13 8.99 11.41
N LEU A 97 -0.14 7.85 12.05
CA LEU A 97 -1.48 7.51 12.51
C LEU A 97 -1.81 8.26 13.81
N PRO A 98 -3.09 8.63 14.02
CA PRO A 98 -3.53 9.19 15.29
C PRO A 98 -3.36 8.17 16.41
N TRP A 99 -2.89 8.63 17.58
CA TRP A 99 -2.90 7.85 18.81
C TRP A 99 -4.34 7.76 19.34
N LEU A 100 -4.67 6.64 19.98
CA LEU A 100 -5.92 6.43 20.72
C LEU A 100 -5.87 7.12 22.09
#